data_AF-A0A972ZIL9-F1
#
_entry.id   AF-A0A972ZIL9-F1
#
_cell.length_a   1.000
_cell.length_b   1.000
_cell.length_c   1.000
_cell.angle_alpha   90.00
_cell.angle_beta   90.00
_cell.angle_gamma   90.00
#
_symmetry.space_group_name_H-M   'P 1'
#
loop_
_entity.id
_entity.type
_entity.pdbx_description
1 polymer ?
#
loop_
_entity_poly.entity_id
_entity_poly.type
_entity_poly.pdbx_seq_one_letter_code
_entity_poly.pdbx_strand_id
1 'polypeptide(L)'
;MSFQLSVGIPDYGWKIANHYADQVDGNLGAICSKASLAFDLSSFGLIVTFDKPLELELYDGDSLLDENVKKIINHFGPLIFRNAYLATKFRNQGQRNIFPDLNFHVDRGSNQDNQYSLFCRDPFDDVQKAPRESSTLFIANIVAYLQSVKEGHPPKTGPQTLYSIFKDEDIKPLIGDIVLEQPWTEPEGTGEICVLDNRTIQHASYYRGGRGYPIGVRYLF
;
A
#
# COMPACT_ATOMS: atom_id res chain seq x y z
N MET A 1 -11.00 -21.53 -13.05
CA MET A 1 -9.91 -20.54 -12.92
C MET A 1 -9.24 -20.79 -11.59
N SER A 2 -7.91 -20.89 -11.57
CA SER A 2 -7.15 -21.13 -10.33
C SER A 2 -6.50 -19.84 -9.87
N PHE A 3 -6.44 -19.64 -8.57
CA PHE A 3 -5.67 -18.56 -7.98
C PHE A 3 -5.03 -19.04 -6.69
N GLN A 4 -3.96 -18.37 -6.28
CA GLN A 4 -3.30 -18.56 -5.01
C GLN A 4 -3.50 -17.32 -4.15
N LEU A 5 -3.75 -17.53 -2.87
CA LEU A 5 -3.81 -16.48 -1.87
C LEU A 5 -2.60 -16.58 -0.97
N SER A 6 -2.01 -15.43 -0.65
CA SER A 6 -0.98 -15.32 0.38
C SER A 6 -1.16 -14.04 1.18
N VAL A 7 -0.87 -14.13 2.47
CA VAL A 7 -0.77 -12.96 3.34
C VAL A 7 0.64 -12.39 3.20
N GLY A 8 0.76 -11.08 3.01
CA GLY A 8 2.05 -10.41 2.87
C GLY A 8 2.85 -10.45 4.16
N ILE A 9 2.23 -10.04 5.26
CA ILE A 9 2.82 -10.03 6.60
C ILE A 9 1.80 -10.59 7.61
N PRO A 10 1.97 -11.83 8.08
CA PRO A 10 1.17 -12.37 9.17
C PRO A 10 1.56 -11.75 10.52
N ASP A 11 0.67 -11.84 11.51
CA ASP A 11 0.90 -11.41 12.90
C ASP A 11 1.37 -9.95 13.01
N TYR A 12 0.81 -9.08 12.17
CA TYR A 12 1.33 -7.74 11.92
C TYR A 12 1.36 -6.86 13.17
N GLY A 13 0.27 -6.86 13.96
CA GLY A 13 0.22 -6.10 15.21
C GLY A 13 1.28 -6.52 16.21
N TRP A 14 1.59 -7.82 16.30
CA TRP A 14 2.65 -8.34 17.17
C TRP A 14 4.04 -7.91 16.68
N LYS A 15 4.29 -8.00 15.37
CA LYS A 15 5.56 -7.57 14.77
C LYS A 15 5.84 -6.09 15.01
N ILE A 16 4.82 -5.23 14.85
CA ILE A 16 4.94 -3.79 15.16
C ILE A 16 5.24 -3.59 16.66
N ALA A 17 4.47 -4.23 17.55
CA ALA A 17 4.67 -4.07 18.99
C ALA A 17 6.07 -4.52 19.43
N ASN A 18 6.59 -5.61 18.85
CA ASN A 18 7.93 -6.11 19.13
C ASN A 18 9.02 -5.20 18.56
N HIS A 19 8.84 -4.66 17.34
CA HIS A 19 9.80 -3.74 16.73
C HIS A 19 9.93 -2.44 17.52
N TYR A 20 8.82 -1.90 18.03
CA TYR A 20 8.76 -0.66 18.81
C TYR A 20 8.55 -0.93 20.32
N ALA A 21 9.15 -1.98 20.86
CA ALA A 21 8.94 -2.41 22.25
C ALA A 21 9.41 -1.38 23.29
N ASP A 22 10.27 -0.44 22.90
CA ASP A 22 10.68 0.71 23.70
C ASP A 22 9.59 1.79 23.84
N GLN A 23 8.62 1.81 22.92
CA GLN A 23 7.51 2.77 22.86
C GLN A 23 6.15 2.13 23.15
N VAL A 24 6.05 0.79 23.04
CA VAL A 24 4.81 0.03 23.15
C VAL A 24 4.91 -1.02 24.24
N ASP A 25 4.00 -0.97 25.22
CA ASP A 25 3.90 -1.98 26.28
C ASP A 25 3.09 -3.20 25.81
N GLY A 26 3.64 -3.94 24.84
CA GLY A 26 3.12 -5.22 24.33
C GLY A 26 1.80 -5.19 23.53
N ASN A 27 1.01 -4.11 23.59
CA ASN A 27 -0.23 -3.94 22.83
C ASN A 27 -0.33 -2.53 22.21
N LEU A 28 -0.68 -2.47 20.93
CA LEU A 28 -0.86 -1.22 20.18
C LEU A 28 -2.10 -0.42 20.57
N GLY A 29 -3.11 -1.02 21.22
CA GLY A 29 -4.39 -0.36 21.49
C GLY A 29 -4.26 0.95 22.29
N ALA A 30 -3.41 0.97 23.32
CA ALA A 30 -3.20 2.16 24.14
C ALA A 30 -2.55 3.30 23.35
N ILE A 31 -1.51 2.99 22.56
CA ILE A 31 -0.81 4.00 21.76
C ILE A 31 -1.66 4.48 20.58
N CYS A 32 -2.43 3.60 19.93
CA CYS A 32 -3.39 3.96 18.88
C CYS A 32 -4.47 4.90 19.42
N SER A 33 -5.03 4.61 20.60
CA SER A 33 -6.00 5.48 21.26
C SER A 33 -5.41 6.85 21.59
N LYS A 34 -4.21 6.89 22.19
CA LYS A 34 -3.49 8.14 22.49
C LYS A 34 -3.18 8.96 21.24
N ALA A 35 -2.79 8.30 20.16
CA ALA A 35 -2.49 8.92 18.87
C ALA A 35 -3.75 9.24 18.04
N SER A 36 -4.94 8.82 18.46
CA SER A 36 -6.18 8.92 17.66
C SER A 36 -6.05 8.26 16.27
N LEU A 37 -5.47 7.06 16.22
CA LEU A 37 -5.28 6.27 15.01
C LEU A 37 -6.11 4.99 15.07
N ALA A 38 -6.78 4.65 13.96
CA ALA A 38 -7.44 3.37 13.80
C ALA A 38 -6.41 2.28 13.45
N PHE A 39 -6.50 1.13 14.13
CA PHE A 39 -5.70 -0.05 13.82
C PHE A 39 -6.35 -1.31 14.39
N ASP A 40 -6.69 -2.27 13.53
CA ASP A 40 -7.31 -3.55 13.87
C ASP A 40 -6.81 -4.71 12.98
N LEU A 41 -5.68 -4.51 12.30
CA LEU A 41 -5.13 -5.47 11.35
C LEU A 41 -4.33 -6.57 12.06
N SER A 42 -4.83 -7.82 12.00
CA SER A 42 -4.09 -9.00 12.46
C SER A 42 -3.00 -9.43 11.48
N SER A 43 -3.21 -9.15 10.19
CA SER A 43 -2.31 -9.43 9.07
C SER A 43 -2.28 -8.22 8.14
N PHE A 44 -1.23 -8.10 7.33
CA PHE A 44 -1.03 -6.94 6.47
C PHE A 44 -0.64 -7.33 5.06
N GLY A 45 -1.42 -6.87 4.09
CA GLY A 45 -1.34 -7.28 2.70
C GLY A 45 -2.08 -8.60 2.45
N LEU A 46 -3.01 -8.60 1.50
CA LEU A 46 -3.47 -9.81 0.83
C LEU A 46 -2.99 -9.80 -0.62
N ILE A 47 -2.35 -10.88 -1.05
CA ILE A 47 -1.83 -11.04 -2.41
C ILE A 47 -2.58 -12.18 -3.09
N VAL A 48 -3.25 -11.86 -4.19
CA VAL A 48 -3.97 -12.80 -5.06
C VAL A 48 -3.17 -12.97 -6.34
N THR A 49 -2.72 -14.19 -6.63
CA THR A 49 -1.97 -14.50 -7.86
C THR A 49 -2.79 -15.41 -8.75
N PHE A 50 -3.09 -14.97 -9.96
CA PHE A 50 -3.82 -15.76 -10.95
C PHE A 50 -2.86 -16.59 -11.81
N ASP A 51 -3.24 -17.84 -12.08
CA ASP A 51 -2.46 -18.72 -12.96
C ASP A 51 -2.47 -18.26 -14.43
N LYS A 52 -3.52 -17.52 -14.82
CA LYS A 52 -3.71 -16.94 -16.15
C LYS A 52 -4.06 -15.46 -16.02
N PRO A 53 -3.67 -14.63 -17.01
CA PRO A 53 -4.03 -13.22 -17.04
C PRO A 53 -5.54 -13.05 -16.86
N LEU A 54 -5.95 -12.28 -15.86
CA LEU A 54 -7.36 -12.00 -15.57
C LEU A 54 -7.69 -10.53 -15.77
N GLU A 55 -8.74 -10.28 -16.54
CA GLU A 55 -9.38 -8.98 -16.56
C GLU A 55 -10.23 -8.79 -15.29
N LEU A 56 -9.99 -7.69 -14.57
CA LEU A 56 -10.71 -7.35 -13.35
C LEU A 56 -11.51 -6.06 -13.52
N GLU A 57 -12.76 -6.12 -13.08
CA GLU A 57 -13.64 -4.98 -12.90
C GLU A 57 -13.75 -4.68 -11.39
N LEU A 58 -12.86 -3.81 -10.89
CA LEU A 58 -12.76 -3.53 -9.45
C LEU A 58 -13.63 -2.35 -8.99
N TYR A 59 -14.10 -1.53 -9.93
CA TYR A 59 -14.91 -0.34 -9.68
C TYR A 59 -15.83 -0.07 -10.87
N ASP A 60 -16.84 0.78 -10.71
CA ASP A 60 -17.83 1.08 -11.75
C ASP A 60 -17.54 2.37 -12.54
N GLY A 61 -18.50 2.81 -13.36
CA GLY A 61 -18.37 4.04 -14.16
C GLY A 61 -18.27 5.33 -13.33
N ASP A 62 -18.72 5.29 -12.07
CA ASP A 62 -18.72 6.42 -11.13
C ASP A 62 -17.53 6.36 -10.17
N SER A 63 -16.54 5.50 -10.46
CA SER A 63 -15.36 5.27 -9.61
C SER A 63 -15.69 4.72 -8.22
N LEU A 64 -16.84 4.08 -8.04
CA LEU A 64 -17.20 3.39 -6.81
C LEU A 64 -16.46 2.05 -6.77
N LEU A 65 -15.59 1.85 -5.78
CA LEU A 65 -14.88 0.60 -5.58
C LEU A 65 -15.85 -0.50 -5.12
N ASP A 66 -15.66 -1.71 -5.62
CA ASP A 66 -16.49 -2.86 -5.25
C ASP A 66 -16.49 -3.10 -3.72
N GLU A 67 -17.68 -3.30 -3.15
CA GLU A 67 -17.85 -3.43 -1.70
C GLU A 67 -17.15 -4.66 -1.10
N ASN A 68 -16.96 -5.73 -1.86
CA ASN A 68 -16.18 -6.89 -1.39
C ASN A 68 -14.69 -6.57 -1.38
N VAL A 69 -14.21 -5.79 -2.35
CA VAL A 69 -12.83 -5.28 -2.33
C VAL A 69 -12.60 -4.39 -1.11
N LYS A 70 -13.53 -3.48 -0.79
CA LYS A 70 -13.47 -2.65 0.43
C LYS A 70 -13.40 -3.49 1.70
N LYS A 71 -14.22 -4.53 1.82
CA LYS A 71 -14.21 -5.46 2.97
C LYS A 71 -12.87 -6.17 3.12
N ILE A 72 -12.27 -6.63 2.01
CA ILE A 72 -10.97 -7.27 2.02
C ILE A 72 -9.88 -6.28 2.46
N ILE A 73 -9.90 -5.05 1.93
CA ILE A 73 -8.96 -4.00 2.31
C ILE A 73 -9.09 -3.64 3.79
N ASN A 74 -10.31 -3.53 4.30
CA ASN A 74 -10.55 -3.26 5.72
C ASN A 74 -9.97 -4.35 6.63
N HIS A 75 -9.88 -5.60 6.15
CA HIS A 75 -9.37 -6.72 6.95
C HIS A 75 -7.85 -6.92 6.84
N PHE A 76 -7.27 -6.65 5.67
CA PHE A 76 -5.86 -6.95 5.38
C PHE A 76 -5.01 -5.70 5.10
N GLY A 77 -5.59 -4.51 5.01
CA GLY A 77 -4.90 -3.33 4.46
C GLY A 77 -4.74 -3.44 2.93
N PRO A 78 -3.54 -3.29 2.36
CA PRO A 78 -3.36 -3.36 0.91
C PRO A 78 -3.83 -4.68 0.30
N LEU A 79 -4.55 -4.61 -0.83
CA LEU A 79 -4.90 -5.77 -1.65
C LEU A 79 -4.12 -5.72 -2.96
N ILE A 80 -3.36 -6.78 -3.26
CA ILE A 80 -2.50 -6.88 -4.44
C ILE A 80 -3.00 -8.02 -5.31
N PHE A 81 -3.17 -7.75 -6.61
CA PHE A 81 -3.47 -8.74 -7.63
C PHE A 81 -2.27 -8.87 -8.58
N ARG A 82 -1.82 -10.10 -8.81
CA ARG A 82 -0.77 -10.45 -9.77
C ARG A 82 -1.33 -11.28 -10.91
N ASN A 83 -0.80 -11.03 -12.09
CA ASN A 83 -1.31 -11.57 -13.35
C ASN A 83 -2.77 -11.13 -13.60
N ALA A 84 -3.05 -9.86 -13.30
CA ALA A 84 -4.36 -9.26 -13.47
C ALA A 84 -4.25 -7.85 -14.04
N TYR A 85 -5.23 -7.44 -14.82
CA TYR A 85 -5.27 -6.13 -15.46
C TYR A 85 -6.69 -5.54 -15.40
N LEU A 86 -6.80 -4.22 -15.46
CA LEU A 86 -8.09 -3.55 -15.42
C LEU A 86 -8.90 -3.82 -16.68
N ALA A 87 -10.22 -3.86 -16.53
CA ALA A 87 -11.16 -3.94 -17.64
C ALA A 87 -10.86 -2.90 -18.71
N THR A 88 -10.99 -3.29 -19.99
CA THR A 88 -10.62 -2.47 -21.15
C THR A 88 -11.17 -1.04 -21.08
N LYS A 89 -12.41 -0.85 -20.60
CA LYS A 89 -13.06 0.46 -20.40
C LYS A 89 -12.33 1.40 -19.43
N PHE A 90 -11.49 0.87 -18.55
CA PHE A 90 -10.79 1.59 -17.48
C PHE A 90 -9.28 1.77 -17.70
N ARG A 91 -8.68 1.05 -18.66
CA ARG A 91 -7.23 1.04 -18.89
C ARG A 91 -6.68 2.44 -19.17
N ASN A 92 -7.36 3.20 -20.03
CA ASN A 92 -6.92 4.54 -20.45
C ASN A 92 -7.36 5.68 -19.51
N GLN A 93 -7.91 5.37 -18.33
CA GLN A 93 -8.37 6.40 -17.39
C GLN A 93 -7.24 6.92 -16.47
N GLY A 94 -7.58 7.84 -15.57
CA GLY A 94 -6.73 8.26 -14.45
C GLY A 94 -5.40 8.94 -14.78
N GLN A 95 -4.45 8.82 -13.84
CA GLN A 95 -3.19 9.54 -13.87
C GLN A 95 -2.00 8.56 -13.89
N ARG A 96 -0.82 9.10 -14.20
CA ARG A 96 0.46 8.41 -14.06
C ARG A 96 1.29 9.14 -13.03
N ASN A 97 1.88 8.42 -12.07
CA ASN A 97 2.62 9.05 -10.98
C ASN A 97 3.96 8.35 -10.68
N ILE A 98 4.95 9.13 -10.24
CA ILE A 98 6.17 8.65 -9.61
C ILE A 98 6.18 9.22 -8.20
N PHE A 99 5.93 8.37 -7.21
CA PHE A 99 5.95 8.80 -5.82
C PHE A 99 7.37 9.07 -5.35
N PRO A 100 7.59 10.03 -4.44
CA PRO A 100 8.91 10.29 -3.87
C PRO A 100 9.45 9.09 -3.06
N ASP A 101 10.78 8.93 -3.06
CA ASP A 101 11.48 7.88 -2.32
C ASP A 101 11.32 8.10 -0.81
N LEU A 102 10.96 7.05 -0.09
CA LEU A 102 10.85 7.00 1.38
C LEU A 102 10.08 8.19 2.00
N ASN A 103 9.14 8.77 1.24
CA ASN A 103 8.23 9.79 1.72
C ASN A 103 6.84 9.15 1.80
N PHE A 104 6.54 8.62 2.98
CA PHE A 104 5.30 7.92 3.26
C PHE A 104 4.16 8.93 3.34
N HIS A 105 3.20 8.81 2.44
CA HIS A 105 2.09 9.74 2.31
C HIS A 105 0.79 9.02 1.97
N VAL A 106 -0.29 9.77 2.05
CA VAL A 106 -1.58 9.43 1.46
C VAL A 106 -1.81 10.34 0.26
N ASP A 107 -2.35 9.78 -0.83
CA ASP A 107 -2.73 10.60 -1.98
C ASP A 107 -3.99 11.42 -1.68
N ARG A 108 -4.88 10.84 -0.86
CA ARG A 108 -6.21 11.38 -0.58
C ARG A 108 -6.45 11.53 0.92
N GLY A 109 -6.45 12.77 1.40
CA GLY A 109 -6.61 13.12 2.81
C GLY A 109 -8.07 13.10 3.27
N SER A 110 -8.30 13.51 4.53
CA SER A 110 -9.63 13.53 5.17
C SER A 110 -10.65 14.48 4.54
N ASN A 111 -10.21 15.41 3.69
CA ASN A 111 -11.07 16.42 3.06
C ASN A 111 -11.54 15.98 1.66
N GLN A 112 -11.31 14.72 1.29
CA GLN A 112 -11.60 14.17 -0.02
C GLN A 112 -12.42 12.89 0.17
N ASP A 113 -13.49 12.73 -0.61
CA ASP A 113 -14.43 11.62 -0.46
C ASP A 113 -13.92 10.30 -1.07
N ASN A 114 -13.10 10.40 -2.13
CA ASN A 114 -12.53 9.25 -2.84
C ASN A 114 -11.19 8.83 -2.21
N GLN A 115 -11.26 8.16 -1.07
CA GLN A 115 -10.09 7.84 -0.22
C GLN A 115 -9.45 6.48 -0.52
N TYR A 116 -9.88 5.74 -1.53
CA TYR A 116 -9.15 4.55 -1.97
C TYR A 116 -8.19 4.90 -3.10
N SER A 117 -6.92 4.48 -2.98
CA SER A 117 -5.96 4.57 -4.07
C SER A 117 -5.81 3.20 -4.73
N LEU A 118 -5.90 3.17 -6.06
CA LEU A 118 -5.57 2.00 -6.87
C LEU A 118 -4.34 2.34 -7.70
N PHE A 119 -3.31 1.50 -7.63
CA PHE A 119 -2.14 1.57 -8.49
C PHE A 119 -2.09 0.38 -9.43
N CYS A 120 -1.61 0.59 -10.65
CA CYS A 120 -1.49 -0.49 -11.62
C CYS A 120 -0.23 -0.37 -12.48
N ARG A 121 0.27 -1.55 -12.87
CA ARG A 121 1.21 -1.77 -13.95
C ARG A 121 0.43 -2.44 -15.08
N ASP A 122 0.05 -1.67 -16.09
CA ASP A 122 -0.74 -2.17 -17.22
C ASP A 122 0.16 -2.94 -18.20
N PRO A 123 -0.09 -4.25 -18.44
CA PRO A 123 0.73 -5.05 -19.35
C PRO A 123 0.56 -4.65 -20.83
N PHE A 124 -0.44 -3.83 -21.17
CA PHE A 124 -0.71 -3.34 -22.51
C PHE A 124 -0.14 -1.93 -22.77
N ASP A 125 0.41 -1.28 -21.74
CA ASP A 125 0.97 0.06 -21.84
C ASP A 125 2.47 -0.01 -22.16
N ASP A 126 2.90 0.64 -23.25
CA ASP A 126 4.30 0.60 -23.71
C ASP A 126 5.31 1.12 -22.69
N VAL A 127 4.87 1.95 -21.74
CA VAL A 127 5.72 2.46 -20.65
C VAL A 127 5.76 1.50 -19.47
N GLN A 128 4.64 0.83 -19.17
CA GLN A 128 4.48 0.05 -17.93
C GLN A 128 4.65 -1.46 -18.11
N LYS A 129 4.63 -1.96 -19.35
CA LYS A 129 4.71 -3.40 -19.62
C LYS A 129 6.01 -4.04 -19.15
N ALA A 130 7.11 -3.30 -19.07
CA ALA A 130 8.38 -3.81 -18.56
C ALA A 130 8.42 -3.92 -17.03
N PRO A 131 9.22 -4.82 -16.44
CA PRO A 131 9.49 -4.83 -15.00
C PRO A 131 10.01 -3.46 -14.54
N ARG A 132 9.58 -3.01 -13.35
CA ARG A 132 10.01 -1.72 -12.77
C ARG A 132 11.21 -1.93 -11.85
N GLU A 133 12.09 -0.93 -11.80
CA GLU A 133 13.29 -0.93 -10.93
C GLU A 133 13.03 -0.42 -9.50
N SER A 134 11.85 0.14 -9.27
CA SER A 134 11.41 0.70 -8.00
C SER A 134 10.09 0.08 -7.57
N SER A 135 9.94 -0.06 -6.26
CA SER A 135 8.75 -0.66 -5.66
C SER A 135 7.84 0.39 -5.02
N THR A 136 6.65 -0.04 -4.63
CA THR A 136 5.78 0.70 -3.71
C THR A 136 5.83 0.02 -2.36
N LEU A 137 6.13 0.79 -1.31
CA LEU A 137 6.06 0.35 0.07
C LEU A 137 4.75 0.79 0.70
N PHE A 138 4.17 -0.04 1.56
CA PHE A 138 2.99 0.27 2.34
C PHE A 138 3.27 0.05 3.82
N ILE A 139 2.74 0.93 4.66
CA ILE A 139 2.75 0.81 6.11
C ILE A 139 1.40 1.25 6.67
N ALA A 140 1.01 0.71 7.82
CA ALA A 140 -0.14 1.24 8.55
C ALA A 140 0.22 2.59 9.20
N ASN A 141 -0.77 3.46 9.39
CA ASN A 141 -0.57 4.77 10.03
C ASN A 141 0.15 4.68 11.38
N ILE A 142 -0.10 3.63 12.17
CA ILE A 142 0.58 3.43 13.46
C ILE A 142 2.08 3.22 13.32
N VAL A 143 2.53 2.52 12.26
CA VAL A 143 3.97 2.33 11.98
C VAL A 143 4.60 3.68 11.64
N ALA A 144 3.94 4.49 10.82
CA ALA A 144 4.43 5.82 10.46
C ALA A 144 4.55 6.73 11.69
N TYR A 145 3.55 6.69 12.57
CA TYR A 145 3.55 7.42 13.84
C TYR A 145 4.70 6.97 14.76
N LEU A 146 4.84 5.66 15.02
CA LEU A 146 5.86 5.11 15.92
C LEU A 146 7.27 5.40 15.40
N GLN A 147 7.52 5.22 14.11
CA GLN A 147 8.81 5.57 13.51
C GLN A 147 9.09 7.07 13.64
N SER A 148 8.10 7.92 13.38
CA SER A 148 8.26 9.37 13.50
C SER A 148 8.64 9.79 14.93
N VAL A 149 8.07 9.14 15.95
CA VAL A 149 8.41 9.39 17.36
C VAL A 149 9.80 8.85 17.71
N LYS A 150 10.15 7.65 17.23
CA LYS A 150 11.49 7.04 17.37
C LYS A 150 12.59 7.96 16.84
N GLU A 151 12.34 8.62 15.72
CA GLU A 151 13.25 9.58 15.07
C GLU A 151 13.26 10.97 15.75
N GLY A 152 12.55 11.14 16.86
CA GLY A 152 12.57 12.37 17.67
C GLY A 152 11.63 13.48 17.19
N HIS A 153 10.72 13.19 16.23
CA HIS A 153 9.70 14.17 15.87
C HIS A 153 8.62 14.27 16.97
N PRO A 154 8.04 15.47 17.19
CA PRO A 154 6.94 15.62 18.14
C PRO A 154 5.75 14.73 17.78
N PRO A 155 5.14 14.02 18.75
CA PRO A 155 3.98 13.18 18.49
C PRO A 155 2.81 14.05 18.03
N LYS A 156 2.16 13.64 16.95
CA LYS A 156 0.97 14.29 16.40
C LYS A 156 -0.25 13.38 16.56
N THR A 157 -1.40 13.96 16.83
CA THR A 157 -2.68 13.25 16.92
C THR A 157 -3.33 13.15 15.53
N GLY A 158 -3.97 12.01 15.28
CA GLY A 158 -4.68 11.73 14.04
C GLY A 158 -3.76 11.35 12.88
N PRO A 159 -4.34 10.82 11.78
CA PRO A 159 -3.59 10.49 10.58
C PRO A 159 -2.95 11.75 9.99
N GLN A 160 -1.69 11.64 9.58
CA GLN A 160 -0.97 12.71 8.89
C GLN A 160 -0.92 12.42 7.40
N THR A 161 -0.89 13.46 6.58
CA THR A 161 -0.80 13.30 5.12
C THR A 161 0.57 12.84 4.65
N LEU A 162 1.63 13.14 5.42
CA LEU A 162 3.02 12.88 5.05
C LEU A 162 3.86 12.64 6.29
N TYR A 163 4.73 11.63 6.19
CA TYR A 163 5.80 11.31 7.10
C TYR A 163 7.13 11.23 6.31
N SER A 164 8.12 11.99 6.78
CA SER A 164 9.50 11.89 6.30
C SER A 164 10.29 11.04 7.28
N ILE A 165 10.16 9.72 7.15
CA ILE A 165 10.69 8.71 8.06
C ILE A 165 11.58 7.70 7.33
N PHE A 166 12.40 6.95 8.06
CA PHE A 166 13.39 6.00 7.54
C PHE A 166 14.49 6.63 6.68
N LYS A 167 14.77 7.93 6.86
CA LYS A 167 15.82 8.62 6.07
C LYS A 167 17.23 8.22 6.47
N ASP A 168 17.42 7.89 7.75
CA ASP A 168 18.72 7.56 8.34
C ASP A 168 18.83 6.07 8.77
N GLU A 169 17.81 5.27 8.49
CA GLU A 169 17.77 3.82 8.79
C GLU A 169 17.72 2.99 7.50
N ASP A 170 18.38 1.83 7.48
CA ASP A 170 18.19 0.88 6.37
C ASP A 170 16.81 0.24 6.50
N ILE A 171 15.92 0.55 5.56
CA ILE A 171 14.55 0.01 5.54
C ILE A 171 14.49 -1.47 5.10
N LYS A 172 15.54 -2.00 4.45
CA LYS A 172 15.51 -3.36 3.87
C LYS A 172 15.14 -4.45 4.88
N PRO A 173 15.65 -4.46 6.13
CA PRO A 173 15.28 -5.47 7.12
C PRO A 173 13.81 -5.36 7.57
N LEU A 174 13.15 -4.22 7.33
CA LEU A 174 11.77 -3.99 7.73
C LEU A 174 10.77 -4.47 6.66
N ILE A 175 11.22 -4.65 5.42
CA ILE A 175 10.41 -5.15 4.31
C ILE A 175 10.06 -6.62 4.56
N GLY A 176 8.76 -6.93 4.54
CA GLY A 176 8.22 -8.24 4.92
C GLY A 176 8.07 -8.45 6.44
N ASP A 177 8.52 -7.49 7.25
CA ASP A 177 8.32 -7.51 8.69
C ASP A 177 7.27 -6.52 9.16
N ILE A 178 7.53 -5.21 9.03
CA ILE A 178 6.56 -4.16 9.35
C ILE A 178 6.23 -3.25 8.15
N VAL A 179 6.88 -3.50 7.01
CA VAL A 179 6.66 -2.78 5.75
C VAL A 179 6.30 -3.78 4.65
N LEU A 180 5.14 -3.61 4.02
CA LEU A 180 4.75 -4.43 2.86
C LEU A 180 5.34 -3.83 1.59
N GLU A 181 5.81 -4.67 0.68
CA GLU A 181 6.33 -4.23 -0.61
C GLU A 181 5.52 -4.81 -1.77
N GLN A 182 5.17 -3.94 -2.73
CA GLN A 182 4.78 -4.33 -4.08
C GLN A 182 5.94 -3.99 -5.05
N PRO A 183 6.69 -4.99 -5.51
CA PRO A 183 7.94 -4.76 -6.22
C PRO A 183 7.77 -4.27 -7.66
N TRP A 184 6.65 -4.58 -8.31
CA TRP A 184 6.38 -4.29 -9.73
C TRP A 184 7.36 -4.96 -10.70
N THR A 185 7.91 -6.13 -10.31
CA THR A 185 8.99 -6.82 -11.03
C THR A 185 8.52 -8.02 -11.82
N GLU A 186 7.22 -8.25 -11.94
CA GLU A 186 6.71 -9.37 -12.74
C GLU A 186 7.18 -9.23 -14.21
N PRO A 187 7.31 -10.34 -14.96
CA PRO A 187 7.75 -10.30 -16.35
C PRO A 187 6.91 -9.39 -17.25
N GLU A 188 7.46 -9.04 -18.41
CA GLU A 188 6.70 -8.31 -19.42
C GLU A 188 5.46 -9.09 -19.85
N GLY A 189 4.34 -8.37 -19.99
CA GLY A 189 3.03 -8.95 -20.29
C GLY A 189 2.22 -9.41 -19.06
N THR A 190 2.77 -9.34 -17.86
CA THR A 190 2.05 -9.62 -16.61
C THR A 190 1.48 -8.35 -16.00
N GLY A 191 0.16 -8.28 -15.81
CA GLY A 191 -0.45 -7.14 -15.12
C GLY A 191 -0.34 -7.26 -13.60
N GLU A 192 -0.19 -6.12 -12.94
CA GLU A 192 -0.21 -6.03 -11.47
C GLU A 192 -1.10 -4.85 -11.04
N ILE A 193 -1.89 -5.05 -9.99
CA ILE A 193 -2.78 -4.04 -9.42
C ILE A 193 -2.62 -4.07 -7.91
N CYS A 194 -2.59 -2.92 -7.25
CA CYS A 194 -2.79 -2.84 -5.81
C CYS A 194 -3.85 -1.80 -5.45
N VAL A 195 -4.59 -2.05 -4.39
CA VAL A 195 -5.62 -1.14 -3.87
C VAL A 195 -5.41 -0.97 -2.37
N LEU A 196 -5.53 0.27 -1.88
CA LEU A 196 -5.36 0.61 -0.47
C LEU A 196 -6.37 1.68 -0.01
N ASP A 197 -6.59 1.75 1.29
CA ASP A 197 -7.39 2.79 1.95
C ASP A 197 -6.48 3.86 2.56
N ASN A 198 -6.55 5.09 2.04
CA ASN A 198 -5.74 6.21 2.51
C ASN A 198 -6.09 6.65 3.95
N ARG A 199 -7.21 6.18 4.53
CA ARG A 199 -7.55 6.50 5.92
C ARG A 199 -6.67 5.75 6.91
N THR A 200 -6.12 4.59 6.53
CA THR A 200 -5.39 3.69 7.42
C THR A 200 -3.98 3.37 6.95
N ILE A 201 -3.68 3.54 5.66
CA ILE A 201 -2.43 3.13 5.02
C ILE A 201 -1.68 4.32 4.44
N GLN A 202 -0.37 4.38 4.70
CA GLN A 202 0.58 5.24 4.00
C GLN A 202 1.34 4.44 2.96
N HIS A 203 1.81 5.11 1.92
CA HIS A 203 2.67 4.50 0.91
C HIS A 203 3.80 5.41 0.46
N ALA A 204 4.87 4.83 -0.08
CA ALA A 204 6.02 5.54 -0.63
C ALA A 204 6.62 4.74 -1.81
N SER A 205 7.41 5.39 -2.66
CA SER A 205 8.32 4.63 -3.53
C SER A 205 9.53 4.15 -2.72
N TYR A 206 10.15 3.07 -3.19
CA TYR A 206 11.49 2.67 -2.76
C TYR A 206 12.41 2.45 -3.97
N TYR A 207 13.46 3.25 -4.06
CA TYR A 207 14.41 3.23 -5.18
C TYR A 207 15.63 2.35 -4.87
N ARG A 208 15.73 1.20 -5.52
CA ARG A 208 16.87 0.26 -5.35
C ARG A 208 18.03 0.49 -6.32
N GLY A 209 17.80 1.29 -7.35
CA GLY A 209 18.81 1.69 -8.33
C GLY A 209 18.34 2.87 -9.16
N GLY A 210 17.13 2.78 -9.73
CA GLY A 210 16.48 3.84 -10.49
C GLY A 210 15.12 4.23 -9.94
N ARG A 211 14.59 5.36 -10.43
CA ARG A 211 13.23 5.82 -10.10
C ARG A 211 12.14 4.96 -10.74
N GLY A 212 12.50 4.16 -11.75
CA GLY A 212 11.56 3.45 -12.61
C GLY A 212 10.68 4.41 -13.44
N TYR A 213 9.64 3.87 -14.06
CA TYR A 213 8.65 4.66 -14.78
C TYR A 213 7.44 5.02 -13.89
N PRO A 214 6.59 5.97 -14.32
CA PRO A 214 5.33 6.30 -13.65
C PRO A 214 4.32 5.15 -13.68
N ILE A 215 3.76 4.77 -12.52
CA ILE A 215 2.70 3.76 -12.44
C ILE A 215 1.31 4.39 -12.62
N GLY A 216 0.34 3.61 -13.05
CA GLY A 216 -1.04 4.06 -13.19
C GLY A 216 -1.66 4.28 -11.82
N VAL A 217 -2.43 5.36 -11.65
CA VAL A 217 -3.06 5.73 -10.38
C VAL A 217 -4.54 6.09 -10.61
N ARG A 218 -5.42 5.65 -9.71
CA ARG A 218 -6.84 6.02 -9.61
C ARG A 218 -7.18 6.35 -8.16
N TYR A 219 -8.13 7.27 -8.00
CA TYR A 219 -8.72 7.62 -6.71
C TYR A 219 -10.20 7.28 -6.73
N LEU A 220 -10.62 6.34 -5.87
CA LEU A 220 -11.92 5.68 -5.89
C LEU A 220 -12.68 5.94 -4.57
N PHE A 221 -14.00 5.80 -4.62
CA PHE A 221 -14.92 5.94 -3.49
C PHE A 221 -15.26 4.59 -2.84
#